data_AF-A0A955U3Q1-F1
#
_entry.id   AF-A0A955U3Q1-F1
#
_cell.length_a   1.000
_cell.length_b   1.000
_cell.length_c   1.000
_cell.angle_alpha   90.00
_cell.angle_beta   90.00
_cell.angle_gamma   90.00
#
_symmetry.space_group_name_H-M   'P 1'
#
loop_
_entity.id
_entity.type
_entity.pdbx_description
1 polymer ?
#
loop_
_entity_poly.entity_id
_entity_poly.type
_entity_poly.pdbx_seq_one_letter_code
_entity_poly.pdbx_strand_id
1 'polypeptide(L)' 'DEHWQVIRWIRADYASSGASPNVRRVASGSGVGTRRMYELFPKTPGKTAAMLSGVPKPVGCV' A
#
# COMPACT_ATOMS: atom_id res chain seq x y z
N ASP A 1 4.06 -11.56 -8.69
CA ASP A 1 4.96 -10.40 -8.47
C ASP A 1 4.30 -9.10 -8.03
N GLU A 2 3.07 -8.79 -8.47
CA GLU A 2 2.43 -7.50 -8.15
C GLU A 2 2.35 -7.18 -6.64
N HIS A 3 2.15 -8.20 -5.78
CA HIS A 3 2.22 -8.03 -4.32
C HIS A 3 3.54 -7.39 -3.86
N TRP A 4 4.68 -7.86 -4.41
CA TRP A 4 5.99 -7.35 -4.06
C TRP A 4 6.27 -5.96 -4.64
N GLN A 5 5.72 -5.65 -5.81
CA GLN A 5 5.81 -4.30 -6.40
C GLN A 5 5.13 -3.27 -5.49
N VAL A 6 3.92 -3.59 -5.01
CA VAL A 6 3.19 -2.76 -4.05
C VAL A 6 3.98 -2.60 -2.74
N ILE A 7 4.51 -3.70 -2.19
CA ILE A 7 5.27 -3.67 -0.93
C ILE A 7 6.55 -2.83 -1.05
N ARG A 8 7.32 -3.00 -2.13
CA ARG A 8 8.55 -2.23 -2.39
C ARG A 8 8.25 -0.74 -2.57
N TRP A 9 7.18 -0.43 -3.30
CA TRP A 9 6.74 0.94 -3.50
C TRP A 9 6.35 1.59 -2.17
N ILE A 10 5.57 0.91 -1.32
CA ILE A 10 5.17 1.43 -0.01
C ILE A 10 6.38 1.72 0.88
N ARG A 11 7.39 0.83 0.88
CA ARG A 11 8.63 1.06 1.63
C ARG A 11 9.40 2.28 1.13
N ALA A 12 9.49 2.46 -0.18
CA ALA A 12 10.17 3.61 -0.78
C ALA A 12 9.44 4.94 -0.53
N ASP A 13 8.10 4.94 -0.65
CA ASP A 13 7.26 6.11 -0.34
C ASP A 13 7.38 6.47 1.14
N TYR A 14 7.37 5.48 2.03
CA TYR A 14 7.55 5.70 3.46
C TYR A 14 8.93 6.23 3.82
N ALA A 15 10.00 5.69 3.23
CA ALA A 15 11.34 6.20 3.44
C ALA A 15 11.48 7.67 3.02
N SER A 16 10.71 8.11 2.02
CA SER A 16 10.75 9.47 1.49
C SER A 16 9.81 10.44 2.22
N SER A 17 8.64 9.98 2.64
CA SER A 17 7.58 10.83 3.18
C SER A 17 7.32 10.64 4.68
N GLY A 18 7.90 9.62 5.31
CA GLY A 18 7.78 9.32 6.75
C GLY A 18 6.37 8.91 7.21
N ALA A 19 5.40 8.84 6.30
CA ALA A 19 4.01 8.55 6.59
C ALA A 19 3.52 7.36 5.77
N SER A 20 2.62 6.55 6.32
CA SER A 20 2.07 5.42 5.59
C SER A 20 1.17 5.91 4.44
N PRO A 21 1.37 5.44 3.20
CA PRO A 21 0.55 5.82 2.07
C PRO A 21 -0.87 5.29 2.18
N ASN A 22 -1.82 6.03 1.60
CA ASN A 22 -3.20 5.58 1.45
C ASN A 22 -3.37 4.68 0.20
N VAL A 23 -4.47 3.93 0.13
CA VAL A 23 -4.75 2.99 -0.99
C VAL A 23 -4.68 3.69 -2.35
N ARG A 24 -5.13 4.94 -2.43
CA ARG A 24 -5.14 5.71 -3.68
C ARG A 24 -3.73 6.07 -4.14
N ARG A 25 -2.85 6.52 -3.25
CA ARG A 25 -1.45 6.84 -3.56
C ARG A 25 -0.69 5.58 -3.95
N VAL A 26 -0.93 4.47 -3.24
CA VAL A 26 -0.37 3.17 -3.63
C VAL A 26 -0.84 2.78 -5.02
N ALA A 27 -2.13 2.88 -5.32
CA ALA A 27 -2.65 2.52 -6.64
C ALA A 27 -2.05 3.40 -7.76
N SER A 28 -1.94 4.70 -7.53
CA SER A 28 -1.32 5.64 -8.50
C SER A 28 0.19 5.45 -8.64
N GLY A 29 0.90 5.12 -7.55
CA GLY A 29 2.36 5.04 -7.53
C GLY A 29 2.92 3.66 -7.88
N SER A 30 2.21 2.59 -7.52
CA SER A 30 2.60 1.21 -7.89
C SER A 30 2.15 0.84 -9.30
N GLY A 31 1.25 1.62 -9.92
CA GLY A 31 0.62 1.29 -11.21
C GLY A 31 -0.41 0.16 -11.12
N VAL A 32 -0.65 -0.37 -9.92
CA VAL A 32 -1.66 -1.40 -9.66
C VAL A 32 -2.99 -0.71 -9.44
N GLY A 33 -3.91 -0.83 -10.39
CA GLY A 33 -5.24 -0.23 -10.29
C GLY A 33 -5.98 -0.67 -9.03
N THR A 34 -6.88 0.19 -8.52
CA THR A 34 -7.62 -0.06 -7.27
C THR A 34 -8.31 -1.42 -7.26
N ARG A 35 -8.94 -1.82 -8.37
CA ARG A 35 -9.59 -3.13 -8.52
C ARG A 35 -8.61 -4.28 -8.31
N ARG A 36 -7.44 -4.19 -8.93
CA ARG A 36 -6.40 -5.21 -8.79
C ARG A 36 -5.85 -5.26 -7.36
N MET A 37 -5.77 -4.12 -6.68
CA MET A 37 -5.37 -4.07 -5.28
C MET A 37 -6.36 -4.78 -4.34
N TYR A 38 -7.68 -4.70 -4.62
CA TYR A 38 -8.70 -5.49 -3.90
C TYR A 38 -8.64 -6.98 -4.22
N GLU A 39 -8.26 -7.37 -5.44
CA GLU A 39 -8.03 -8.78 -5.82
C GLU A 39 -6.77 -9.36 -5.14
N LEU A 40 -5.69 -8.57 -5.07
CA LEU A 40 -4.42 -8.98 -4.43
C LEU A 40 -4.53 -9.03 -2.91
N PHE A 41 -5.32 -8.13 -2.31
CA PHE A 41 -5.52 -8.02 -0.87
C PHE A 41 -7.02 -8.01 -0.51
N PRO A 42 -7.69 -9.17 -0.49
CA PRO A 42 -9.13 -9.28 -0.25
C PRO A 42 -9.44 -9.08 1.24
N LYS A 43 -9.54 -7.82 1.68
CA LYS A 43 -10.20 -7.33 2.91
C LYS A 43 -9.94 -5.84 3.10
N THR A 44 -8.68 -5.50 3.36
CA THR A 44 -8.26 -4.12 3.63
C THR A 44 -6.93 -3.87 2.95
N PRO A 45 -6.91 -3.51 1.65
CA PRO A 45 -5.66 -3.36 0.89
C PRO A 45 -4.70 -2.37 1.55
N GLY A 46 -5.21 -1.29 2.15
CA GLY A 46 -4.37 -0.33 2.88
C GLY A 46 -3.72 -0.92 4.13
N LYS A 47 -4.49 -1.65 4.95
CA LYS A 47 -3.98 -2.25 6.19
C LYS A 47 -3.05 -3.44 5.89
N THR A 48 -3.45 -4.35 5.01
CA THR A 48 -2.66 -5.54 4.66
C THR A 48 -1.37 -5.15 3.95
N ALA A 49 -1.42 -4.22 3.00
CA ALA A 49 -0.21 -3.78 2.31
C ALA A 49 0.74 -3.03 3.25
N ALA A 50 0.23 -2.17 4.15
CA ALA A 50 1.05 -1.51 5.17
C ALA A 50 1.67 -2.51 6.17
N MET A 51 0.89 -3.49 6.63
CA MET A 51 1.35 -4.55 7.53
C MET A 51 2.45 -5.40 6.89
N LEU A 52 2.29 -5.80 5.62
CA LEU A 52 3.28 -6.59 4.88
C LEU A 52 4.55 -5.79 4.56
N SER A 53 4.43 -4.48 4.36
CA SER A 53 5.57 -3.61 4.09
C SER A 53 6.35 -3.20 5.35
N GLY A 54 5.82 -3.46 6.54
CA GLY A 54 6.47 -3.15 7.81
C GLY A 54 6.37 -1.69 8.23
N VAL A 55 5.42 -0.95 7.65
CA VAL A 55 5.15 0.45 7.99
C VAL A 55 4.05 0.59 9.03
N PRO A 56 4.10 1.66 9.86
CA PRO A 56 3.09 1.91 10.86
C PRO A 56 1.71 2.10 10.21
N LYS A 57 0.65 1.75 10.95
CA LYS A 57 -0.73 1.80 10.45
C LYS A 57 -1.02 3.19 9.87
N PRO A 58 -1.59 3.30 8.65
CA PRO A 58 -2.03 4.58 8.12
C PRO A 58 -3.04 5.21 9.07
N VAL A 59 -2.69 6.40 9.58
CA VAL A 59 -3.59 7.26 10.33
C VAL A 59 -4.72 7.70 9.40
N GLY A 60 -5.96 7.36 9.76
CA GLY A 60 -7.15 7.78 9.01
C GLY A 60 -7.84 6.74 8.13
N CYS A 61 -7.42 5.47 8.12
CA CYS A 61 -8.30 4.39 7.64
C CYS A 61 -9.39 4.12 8.69
N VAL A 62 -10.55 4.78 8.52
CA VAL A 62 -11.84 4.36 9.08
C VAL A 62 -12.34 3.15 8.29
#